data_AF-A0A2Z7CW63-F1
#
_entry.id   AF-A0A2Z7CW63-F1
#
_cell.length_a   1.000
_cell.length_b   1.000
_cell.length_c   1.000
_cell.angle_alpha   90.00
_cell.angle_beta   90.00
_cell.angle_gamma   90.00
#
_symmetry.space_group_name_H-M   'P 1'
#
loop_
_entity.id
_entity.type
_entity.pdbx_description
1 polymer ?
#
loop_
_entity_poly.entity_id
_entity_poly.type
_entity_poly.pdbx_seq_one_letter_code
_entity_poly.pdbx_strand_id
1 'polypeptide(L)'
;MDESCNGNFDAVADVDPSPKLCKSVKAGERAPLELIKAWKENGFSSMIIAAPDLDAWSIVKEFLPLLSSSAPFVIYHQYLQPLATCLHNLQIEKMAINLQTIK
;
A
#
# COMPACT_ATOMS: atom_id res chain seq x y z
N MET A 1 -32.54 22.44 12.49
CA MET A 1 -33.51 21.48 13.00
C MET A 1 -32.85 20.13 12.88
N ASP A 2 -32.07 19.79 13.91
CA ASP A 2 -32.37 18.73 14.89
C ASP A 2 -31.97 17.38 14.25
N GLU A 3 -31.02 16.64 14.79
CA GLU A 3 -31.23 15.86 16.02
C GLU A 3 -29.89 15.52 16.69
N SER A 4 -29.79 15.79 17.99
CA SER A 4 -28.74 15.28 18.86
C SER A 4 -29.11 13.89 19.38
N CYS A 5 -28.17 12.95 19.32
CA CYS A 5 -28.19 11.77 20.17
C CYS A 5 -26.99 11.84 21.12
N ASN A 6 -27.26 12.31 22.33
CA ASN A 6 -26.36 12.25 23.47
C ASN A 6 -26.41 10.83 24.06
N GLY A 7 -25.29 10.12 24.01
CA GLY A 7 -25.11 8.84 24.68
C GLY A 7 -23.77 8.84 25.39
N ASN A 8 -23.78 9.15 26.69
CA ASN A 8 -22.64 8.95 27.58
C ASN A 8 -22.46 7.44 27.80
N PHE A 9 -21.27 6.91 27.48
CA PHE A 9 -20.82 5.63 28.00
C PHE A 9 -19.41 5.83 28.56
N ASP A 10 -19.33 5.74 29.89
CA ASP A 10 -18.11 5.91 30.67
C ASP A 10 -17.08 4.79 30.38
N ALA A 11 -15.85 5.25 30.17
CA ALA A 11 -14.53 4.62 30.27
C ALA A 11 -14.43 3.08 30.43
N VAL A 12 -13.77 2.43 29.46
CA VAL A 12 -12.59 1.58 29.73
C VAL A 12 -11.62 1.70 28.55
N ALA A 13 -10.34 1.91 28.84
CA ALA A 13 -9.27 2.13 27.89
C ALA A 13 -8.89 0.86 27.12
N ASP A 14 -8.94 0.91 25.80
CA ASP A 14 -8.01 0.22 24.90
C ASP A 14 -7.96 1.03 23.60
N VAL A 15 -6.76 1.52 23.25
CA VAL A 15 -6.56 2.44 22.12
C VAL A 15 -6.58 1.63 20.83
N ASP A 16 -7.78 1.37 20.32
CA ASP A 16 -8.02 1.03 18.92
C ASP A 16 -7.82 2.30 18.07
N PRO A 17 -6.96 2.32 17.04
CA PRO A 17 -6.91 3.43 16.11
C PRO A 17 -8.16 3.37 15.22
N SER A 18 -9.27 3.86 15.76
CA SER A 18 -10.54 3.99 15.07
C SER A 18 -10.33 4.72 13.73
N PRO A 19 -10.79 4.18 12.59
CA PRO A 19 -10.59 4.80 11.30
C PRO A 19 -11.44 6.06 11.24
N LYS A 20 -10.78 7.22 11.35
CA LYS A 20 -11.41 8.53 11.17
C LYS A 20 -12.15 8.53 9.83
N LEU A 21 -13.49 8.59 9.91
CA LEU A 21 -14.47 8.85 8.86
C LEU A 21 -13.85 9.01 7.46
N CYS A 22 -13.79 7.91 6.70
CA CYS A 22 -13.35 7.90 5.32
C CYS A 22 -14.31 8.73 4.46
N LYS A 23 -14.01 10.03 4.29
CA LYS A 23 -14.53 10.78 3.15
C LYS A 23 -14.18 9.96 1.91
N SER A 24 -15.17 9.68 1.07
CA SER A 24 -14.98 8.90 -0.16
C SER A 24 -13.86 9.53 -0.98
N VAL A 25 -12.68 8.90 -1.00
CA VAL A 25 -11.57 9.29 -1.86
C VAL A 25 -12.02 8.93 -3.27
N LYS A 26 -12.09 9.91 -4.16
CA LYS A 26 -12.42 9.63 -5.56
C LYS A 26 -11.25 8.90 -6.19
N ALA A 27 -11.57 7.85 -6.94
CA ALA A 27 -10.56 7.14 -7.72
C ALA A 27 -9.83 8.11 -8.66
N GLY A 28 -8.50 8.00 -8.72
CA GLY A 28 -7.66 8.85 -9.57
C GLY A 28 -7.18 10.16 -8.92
N GLU A 29 -7.69 10.54 -7.74
CA GLU A 29 -7.14 11.68 -6.99
C GLU A 29 -5.82 11.30 -6.29
N ARG A 30 -4.88 12.26 -6.23
CA ARG A 30 -3.63 12.07 -5.50
C ARG A 30 -3.91 12.06 -3.99
N ALA A 31 -3.23 11.16 -3.28
CA ALA A 31 -3.29 11.12 -1.82
C ALA A 31 -2.80 12.45 -1.21
N PRO A 32 -3.42 12.94 -0.12
CA PRO A 32 -2.92 14.09 0.62
C PRO A 32 -1.49 13.86 1.13
N LEU A 33 -0.69 14.93 1.19
CA LEU A 33 0.72 14.85 1.63
C LEU A 33 0.87 14.31 3.04
N GLU A 34 -0.06 14.63 3.94
CA GLU A 34 -0.07 14.13 5.31
C GLU A 34 -0.22 12.60 5.35
N LEU A 35 -1.07 12.06 4.47
CA LEU A 35 -1.30 10.61 4.37
C LEU A 35 -0.08 9.90 3.78
N ILE A 36 0.55 10.50 2.76
CA ILE A 36 1.79 9.99 2.16
C ILE A 36 2.91 9.92 3.21
N LYS A 37 3.05 10.95 4.06
CA LYS A 37 4.03 10.96 5.15
C LYS A 37 3.74 9.85 6.16
N ALA A 38 2.48 9.72 6.60
CA ALA A 38 2.09 8.67 7.52
C ALA A 38 2.39 7.27 6.97
N TRP A 39 2.16 7.00 5.68
CA TRP A 39 2.53 5.72 5.07
C TRP A 39 4.03 5.47 5.04
N LYS A 40 4.84 6.51 4.78
CA LYS A 40 6.30 6.37 4.78
C LYS A 40 6.85 6.07 6.18
N GLU A 41 6.22 6.59 7.22
CA GLU A 41 6.63 6.37 8.61
C GLU A 41 6.17 5.01 9.16
N ASN A 42 4.96 4.56 8.78
CA ASN A 42 4.37 3.32 9.31
C ASN A 42 4.59 2.09 8.42
N GLY A 43 4.90 2.30 7.14
CA GLY A 43 5.04 1.24 6.14
C GLY A 43 3.71 0.64 5.69
N PHE A 44 3.80 -0.50 4.99
CA PHE A 44 2.68 -1.25 4.43
C PHE A 44 2.69 -2.71 4.89
N SER A 45 1.50 -3.26 5.18
CA SER A 45 1.32 -4.69 5.47
C SER A 45 1.17 -5.55 4.21
N SER A 46 0.88 -4.94 3.06
CA SER A 46 0.81 -5.55 1.74
C SER A 46 0.84 -4.47 0.66
N MET A 47 1.17 -4.83 -0.58
CA MET A 47 1.29 -3.86 -1.67
C MET A 47 0.78 -4.41 -3.01
N ILE A 48 0.05 -3.57 -3.76
CA ILE A 48 -0.38 -3.86 -5.14
C ILE A 48 0.10 -2.72 -6.03
N ILE A 49 0.87 -3.03 -7.08
CA ILE A 49 1.33 -2.06 -8.07
C ILE A 49 0.61 -2.33 -9.38
N ALA A 50 -0.15 -1.34 -9.87
CA ALA A 50 -0.82 -1.36 -11.16
C ALA A 50 -0.55 -0.05 -11.91
N ALA A 51 0.69 0.13 -12.33
CA ALA A 51 1.18 1.35 -12.97
C ALA A 51 1.85 1.03 -14.31
N PRO A 52 1.08 0.75 -15.38
CA PRO A 52 1.63 0.29 -16.67
C PRO A 52 2.47 1.33 -17.40
N ASP A 53 2.31 2.63 -17.06
CA ASP A 53 3.05 3.74 -17.66
C ASP A 53 4.39 4.01 -16.98
N LEU A 54 4.68 3.31 -15.89
CA LEU A 54 5.89 3.49 -15.08
C LEU A 54 6.73 2.21 -15.09
N ASP A 55 8.04 2.37 -14.97
CA ASP A 55 8.95 1.22 -14.83
C ASP A 55 8.70 0.51 -13.50
N ALA A 56 8.26 -0.75 -13.57
CA ALA A 56 7.93 -1.56 -12.42
C ALA A 56 9.10 -1.69 -11.45
N TRP A 57 10.33 -1.83 -11.97
CA TRP A 57 11.52 -2.00 -11.14
C TRP A 57 11.83 -0.73 -10.32
N SER A 58 11.68 0.44 -10.93
CA SER A 58 11.89 1.72 -10.26
C SER A 58 10.90 1.94 -9.12
N ILE A 59 9.61 1.63 -9.35
CA ILE A 59 8.58 1.69 -8.30
C ILE A 59 8.92 0.71 -7.17
N VAL A 60 9.23 -0.53 -7.51
CA VAL A 60 9.53 -1.57 -6.52
C VAL A 60 10.70 -1.16 -5.62
N LYS A 61 11.79 -0.60 -6.18
CA LYS A 61 12.91 -0.12 -5.36
C LYS A 61 12.52 0.98 -4.37
N GLU A 62 11.57 1.84 -4.74
CA GLU A 62 11.11 2.92 -3.87
C GLU A 62 10.16 2.42 -2.77
N PHE A 63 9.22 1.55 -3.12
CA PHE A 63 8.13 1.16 -2.22
C PHE A 63 8.38 -0.14 -1.45
N LEU A 64 9.18 -1.06 -1.97
CA LEU A 64 9.44 -2.33 -1.30
C LEU A 64 10.14 -2.17 0.07
N PRO A 65 11.04 -1.19 0.29
CA PRO A 65 11.56 -0.91 1.63
C PRO A 65 10.52 -0.44 2.65
N LEU A 66 9.36 0.03 2.19
CA LEU A 66 8.24 0.44 3.04
C LEU A 66 7.35 -0.76 3.42
N LEU A 67 7.54 -1.94 2.80
CA LEU A 67 6.82 -3.14 3.20
C LEU A 67 7.38 -3.70 4.50
N SER A 68 6.48 -4.16 5.35
CA SER A 68 6.85 -4.93 6.53
C SER A 68 7.53 -6.25 6.13
N SER A 69 8.38 -6.78 7.01
CA SER A 69 9.10 -8.03 6.73
C SER A 69 8.11 -9.16 6.42
N SER A 70 8.39 -9.91 5.35
CA SER A 70 7.54 -11.03 4.88
C SER A 70 6.14 -10.64 4.42
N ALA A 71 5.86 -9.35 4.21
CA ALA A 71 4.58 -8.90 3.66
C ALA A 71 4.42 -9.32 2.18
N PRO A 72 3.21 -9.76 1.77
CA PRO A 72 2.95 -10.12 0.39
C PRO A 72 2.82 -8.88 -0.51
N PHE A 73 3.22 -9.02 -1.77
CA PHE A 73 3.02 -7.99 -2.77
C PHE A 73 2.71 -8.58 -4.15
N VAL A 74 2.05 -7.77 -4.99
CA VAL A 74 1.69 -8.12 -6.37
C VAL A 74 2.02 -6.96 -7.29
N ILE A 75 2.57 -7.27 -8.46
CA ILE A 75 2.85 -6.30 -9.52
C ILE A 75 2.08 -6.72 -10.75
N TYR A 76 1.21 -5.84 -11.23
CA TYR A 76 0.47 -6.01 -12.47
C TYR A 76 1.10 -5.16 -13.58
N HIS A 77 1.27 -5.77 -14.75
CA HIS A 77 1.62 -5.09 -15.99
C HIS A 77 0.96 -5.81 -17.15
N GLN A 78 0.50 -5.07 -18.16
CA GLN A 78 -0.13 -5.62 -19.37
C GLN A 78 0.82 -6.45 -20.26
N TYR A 79 2.13 -6.41 -20.02
CA TYR A 79 3.14 -7.06 -20.84
C TYR A 79 4.03 -7.95 -19.96
N LEU A 80 4.37 -9.14 -20.46
CA LEU A 80 5.19 -10.10 -19.71
C LEU A 80 6.66 -9.68 -19.59
N GLN A 81 7.21 -9.00 -20.60
CA GLN A 81 8.62 -8.61 -20.61
C GLN A 81 9.01 -7.70 -19.43
N PRO A 82 8.33 -6.57 -19.14
CA PRO A 82 8.68 -5.74 -17.98
C PRO A 82 8.51 -6.46 -16.64
N LEU A 83 7.52 -7.37 -16.53
CA LEU A 83 7.38 -8.23 -15.35
C LEU A 83 8.54 -9.21 -15.19
N ALA A 84 8.96 -9.86 -16.27
CA ALA A 84 10.09 -10.78 -16.25
C ALA A 84 11.40 -10.06 -15.87
N THR A 85 11.64 -8.87 -16.45
CA THR A 85 12.78 -8.03 -16.07
C THR A 85 12.72 -7.61 -14.60
N CYS A 86 11.56 -7.18 -14.11
CA CYS A 86 11.39 -6.80 -12.72
C CYS A 86 11.60 -7.99 -11.76
N LEU A 87 11.07 -9.17 -12.09
CA LEU A 87 11.26 -10.39 -11.31
C LEU A 87 12.73 -10.80 -11.26
N HIS A 88 13.44 -10.72 -12.39
CA HIS A 88 14.87 -11.00 -12.45
C HIS A 88 15.68 -10.03 -11.57
N ASN A 89 15.38 -8.74 -11.62
CA ASN A 89 16.06 -7.73 -10.80
C ASN A 89 15.80 -7.96 -9.30
N LEU A 90 14.56 -8.27 -8.92
CA LEU A 90 14.20 -8.64 -7.55
C LEU A 90 15.01 -9.85 -7.03
N GLN A 91 15.27 -10.83 -7.90
CA GLN A 91 16.08 -12.01 -7.56
C GLN A 91 17.57 -11.67 -7.43
N ILE A 92 18.14 -10.90 -8.35
CA ILE A 92 19.56 -10.49 -8.32
C ILE A 92 19.85 -9.70 -7.05
N GLU A 93 19.01 -8.72 -6.73
CA GLU A 93 19.18 -7.83 -5.58
C GLU A 93 18.75 -8.49 -4.26
N LYS A 94 18.22 -9.71 -4.31
CA LYS A 94 17.73 -10.46 -3.13
C LYS A 94 16.74 -9.68 -2.27
N MET A 95 15.93 -8.86 -2.93
CA MET A 95 14.98 -7.95 -2.29
C MET A 95 13.68 -8.67 -1.89
N ALA A 96 13.34 -9.77 -2.55
CA ALA A 96 12.14 -10.54 -2.28
C ALA A 96 12.36 -12.04 -2.54
N ILE A 97 11.51 -12.86 -1.92
CA ILE A 97 11.53 -14.33 -2.02
C ILE A 97 10.19 -14.84 -2.56
N ASN A 98 10.13 -16.13 -2.93
CA ASN A 98 8.92 -16.80 -3.43
C ASN A 98 8.26 -16.06 -4.62
N LEU A 99 9.10 -15.52 -5.52
CA LEU A 99 8.66 -14.79 -6.69
C LEU A 99 8.13 -15.76 -7.75
N GLN A 100 6.95 -15.46 -8.27
CA GLN A 100 6.30 -16.23 -9.33
C GLN A 100 5.61 -15.30 -10.33
N THR A 101 5.66 -15.66 -11.61
CA THR A 101 4.86 -15.00 -12.63
C THR A 101 3.58 -15.80 -12.82
N ILE A 102 2.43 -15.19 -12.56
CA ILE A 102 1.12 -15.79 -12.83
C ILE A 102 0.75 -15.42 -14.27
N LYS A 103 0.38 -16.43 -15.08
CA LYS A 103 0.03 -16.29 -16.50
C LYS A 103 -1.46 -16.51 -16.71
#